data_AF-A0AAD9RHK3-F1
#
_entry.id   AF-A0AAD9RHK3-F1
#
_cell.length_a   1.000
_cell.length_b   1.000
_cell.length_c   1.000
_cell.angle_alpha   90.00
_cell.angle_beta   90.00
_cell.angle_gamma   90.00
#
_symmetry.space_group_name_H-M   'P 1'
#
loop_
_entity.id
_entity.type
_entity.pdbx_description
1 polymer ?
#
loop_
_entity_poly.entity_id
_entity_poly.type
_entity_poly.pdbx_seq_one_letter_code
_entity_poly.pdbx_strand_id
1 'polypeptide(L)'
;MDAKGNSIRKKVPKARSEIHISDTVDEICEKMSDYVRATYKTNGQLTILNLISPSGGMNPEMNKVDLIQDNDLNKSLKYYCEGIVEEFEDSIISLFSKGETDIRRKLCTDIAQLCSVDDFVNEDGVNADEDNIKEVNDEL
;
A
#
# COMPACT_ATOMS: atom_id res chain seq x y z
N MET A 1 -27.20 11.78 -16.36
CA MET A 1 -28.22 11.13 -17.20
C MET A 1 -28.35 11.97 -18.46
N ASP A 2 -28.41 11.34 -19.64
CA ASP A 2 -28.65 12.08 -20.87
C ASP A 2 -30.13 12.53 -20.99
N ALA A 3 -30.43 13.35 -22.00
CA ALA A 3 -31.79 13.82 -22.27
C ALA A 3 -32.79 12.70 -22.60
N LYS A 4 -32.35 11.45 -22.77
CA LYS A 4 -33.16 10.27 -23.05
C LYS A 4 -33.32 9.35 -21.83
N GLY A 5 -32.82 9.75 -20.66
CA GLY A 5 -32.87 8.94 -19.44
C GLY A 5 -31.84 7.81 -19.39
N ASN A 6 -30.86 7.79 -20.31
CA ASN A 6 -29.77 6.83 -20.24
C ASN A 6 -28.77 7.28 -19.16
N SER A 7 -28.40 6.33 -18.31
CA SER A 7 -27.27 6.51 -17.41
C SER A 7 -25.98 6.31 -18.22
N ILE A 8 -25.27 7.41 -18.50
CA ILE A 8 -23.93 7.35 -19.09
C ILE A 8 -22.99 6.81 -18.01
N ARG A 9 -22.71 5.51 -18.06
CA ARG A 9 -21.75 4.85 -17.16
C ARG A 9 -20.35 5.02 -17.74
N LYS A 10 -19.50 5.77 -17.04
CA LYS A 10 -18.07 5.83 -17.35
C LYS A 10 -17.45 4.47 -16.98
N LYS A 11 -16.93 3.74 -17.98
CA LYS A 11 -16.13 2.55 -17.71
C LYS A 11 -14.72 2.99 -17.31
N VAL A 12 -14.25 2.52 -16.16
CA VAL A 12 -12.88 2.71 -15.66
C VAL A 12 -12.28 1.35 -15.30
N PRO A 13 -10.95 1.19 -15.32
CA PRO A 13 -10.31 -0.01 -14.79
C PRO A 13 -10.70 -0.23 -13.33
N LYS A 14 -10.82 -1.49 -12.90
CA LYS A 14 -11.18 -1.85 -11.52
C LYS A 14 -10.30 -1.16 -10.48
N ALA A 15 -8.98 -1.10 -10.72
CA ALA A 15 -8.01 -0.43 -9.85
C ALA A 15 -8.22 1.09 -9.69
N ARG A 16 -9.05 1.71 -10.55
CA ARG A 16 -9.39 3.15 -10.51
C ARG A 16 -10.86 3.38 -10.13
N SER A 17 -11.61 2.33 -9.80
CA SER A 17 -12.99 2.43 -9.37
C SER A 17 -13.03 2.89 -7.93
N GLU A 18 -13.59 4.07 -7.64
CA GLU A 18 -13.71 4.62 -6.29
C GLU A 18 -14.33 3.61 -5.31
N ILE A 19 -15.42 2.95 -5.73
CA ILE A 19 -16.07 1.89 -4.94
C ILE A 19 -15.08 0.77 -4.61
N HIS A 20 -14.29 0.31 -5.58
CA HIS A 20 -13.36 -0.78 -5.32
C HIS A 20 -12.21 -0.35 -4.41
N ILE A 21 -11.75 0.90 -4.54
CA ILE A 21 -10.70 1.45 -3.70
C ILE A 21 -11.20 1.58 -2.26
N SER A 22 -12.39 2.13 -2.06
CA SER A 22 -13.05 2.23 -0.75
C SER A 22 -13.21 0.85 -0.10
N ASP A 23 -13.80 -0.12 -0.80
CA ASP A 23 -13.91 -1.50 -0.30
C ASP A 23 -12.55 -2.10 0.10
N THR A 24 -11.48 -1.79 -0.65
CA THR A 24 -10.14 -2.31 -0.37
C THR A 24 -9.51 -1.64 0.86
N VAL A 25 -9.73 -0.34 1.01
CA VAL A 25 -9.21 0.46 2.12
C VAL A 25 -9.91 0.09 3.44
N ASP A 26 -11.19 -0.25 3.41
CA ASP A 26 -11.92 -0.74 4.59
C ASP A 26 -11.32 -2.03 5.18
N GLU A 27 -10.84 -2.93 4.31
CA GLU A 27 -10.32 -4.23 4.74
C GLU A 27 -8.81 -4.24 5.01
N ILE A 28 -8.06 -3.21 4.58
CA ILE A 28 -6.59 -3.27 4.60
C ILE A 28 -6.02 -3.29 6.02
N CYS A 29 -6.65 -2.58 6.96
CA CYS A 29 -6.15 -2.48 8.32
C CYS A 29 -6.30 -3.79 9.11
N GLU A 30 -7.24 -4.65 8.72
CA GLU A 30 -7.34 -6.00 9.31
C GLU A 30 -6.07 -6.82 9.05
N LYS A 31 -5.46 -6.65 7.86
CA LYS A 31 -4.21 -7.33 7.50
C LYS A 31 -3.04 -6.91 8.37
N MET A 32 -3.07 -5.74 9.00
CA MET A 32 -2.00 -5.29 9.90
C MET A 32 -1.88 -6.14 11.16
N SER A 33 -2.90 -6.94 11.50
CA SER A 33 -2.84 -7.91 12.60
C SER A 33 -1.84 -9.05 12.36
N ASP A 34 -1.47 -9.31 11.11
CA ASP A 34 -0.46 -10.30 10.74
C ASP A 34 0.97 -9.75 10.87
N TYR A 35 1.12 -8.46 11.16
CA TYR A 35 2.39 -7.77 11.23
C TYR A 35 2.74 -7.36 12.65
N VAL A 36 4.04 -7.24 12.92
CA VAL A 36 4.56 -6.81 14.21
C VAL A 36 5.69 -5.83 14.03
N ARG A 37 5.84 -4.92 15.01
CA ARG A 37 7.02 -4.05 15.10
C ARG A 37 8.19 -4.87 15.60
N ALA A 38 9.36 -4.68 15.02
CA ALA A 38 10.58 -5.36 15.42
C ALA A 38 11.82 -4.49 15.17
N THR A 39 12.96 -4.93 15.69
CA THR A 39 14.27 -4.34 15.37
C THR A 39 15.19 -5.41 14.81
N TYR A 40 15.99 -5.07 13.79
CA TYR A 40 17.01 -6.00 13.30
C TYR A 40 18.12 -6.18 14.33
N LYS A 41 18.47 -7.43 14.64
CA LYS A 41 19.54 -7.77 15.60
C LYS A 41 20.91 -7.25 15.20
N THR A 42 21.13 -7.03 13.90
CA THR A 42 22.42 -6.63 13.34
C THR A 42 22.75 -5.17 13.58
N ASN A 43 21.76 -4.27 13.57
CA ASN A 43 21.97 -2.82 13.61
C ASN A 43 20.95 -2.06 14.47
N GLY A 44 19.98 -2.76 15.08
CA GLY A 44 18.92 -2.16 15.89
C GLY A 44 17.86 -1.38 15.08
N GLN A 45 17.88 -1.45 13.74
CA GLN A 45 16.98 -0.68 12.90
C GLN A 45 15.53 -1.17 13.04
N LEU A 46 14.60 -0.23 13.24
CA LEU A 46 13.17 -0.50 13.32
C LEU A 46 12.65 -1.07 11.99
N THR A 47 11.79 -2.08 12.07
CA THR A 47 11.14 -2.70 10.93
C THR A 47 9.74 -3.19 11.28
N ILE A 48 8.94 -3.45 10.26
CA ILE A 48 7.65 -4.12 10.38
C ILE A 48 7.80 -5.50 9.76
N LEU A 49 7.61 -6.55 10.55
CA LEU A 49 7.74 -7.94 10.11
C LEU A 49 6.36 -8.57 9.97
N ASN A 50 6.04 -9.14 8.81
CA ASN A 50 4.92 -10.06 8.68
C ASN A 50 5.24 -11.37 9.40
N LEU A 51 4.40 -11.84 10.32
CA LEU A 51 4.59 -13.09 11.04
C LEU A 51 4.38 -14.33 10.18
N ILE A 52 3.52 -14.23 9.16
CA ILE A 52 3.07 -15.33 8.31
C ILE A 52 3.56 -15.09 6.88
N SER A 53 4.40 -15.99 6.40
CA SER A 53 4.81 -16.01 4.99
C SER A 53 3.62 -16.24 4.05
N PRO A 54 3.70 -15.83 2.77
CA PRO A 54 2.65 -16.10 1.79
C PRO A 54 2.28 -17.57 1.62
N SER A 55 3.19 -18.49 1.98
CA SER A 55 2.96 -19.94 1.96
C SER A 55 2.30 -20.49 3.24
N GLY A 56 1.96 -19.64 4.21
CA GLY A 56 1.26 -20.01 5.46
C GLY A 56 2.17 -20.46 6.60
N GLY A 57 3.49 -20.52 6.38
CA GLY A 57 4.48 -20.80 7.43
C GLY A 57 4.95 -19.53 8.14
N MET A 58 5.63 -19.68 9.27
CA MET A 58 6.26 -18.57 10.00
C MET A 58 7.32 -17.88 9.13
N ASN A 59 7.43 -16.55 9.22
CA ASN A 59 8.39 -15.79 8.42
C ASN A 59 9.84 -16.19 8.74
N PRO A 60 10.65 -16.60 7.74
CA PRO A 60 12.02 -17.05 7.98
C PRO A 60 12.93 -15.96 8.54
N GLU A 61 12.60 -14.68 8.36
CA GLU A 61 13.36 -13.55 8.89
C GLU A 61 13.13 -13.33 10.40
N MET A 62 12.20 -14.07 11.02
CA MET A 62 11.87 -13.92 12.44
C MET A 62 13.08 -14.17 13.36
N ASN A 63 14.05 -14.98 12.94
CA ASN A 63 15.27 -15.21 13.73
C ASN A 63 16.26 -14.03 13.69
N LYS A 64 16.14 -13.12 12.72
CA LYS A 64 17.02 -11.94 12.54
C LYS A 64 16.54 -10.71 13.28
N VAL A 65 15.35 -10.75 13.88
CA VAL A 65 14.75 -9.59 14.53
C VAL A 65 14.42 -9.87 16.00
N ASP A 66 14.37 -8.79 16.77
CA ASP A 66 13.80 -8.76 18.12
C ASP A 66 12.44 -8.08 18.06
N LEU A 67 11.38 -8.79 18.46
CA LEU A 67 10.01 -8.28 18.43
C LEU A 67 9.81 -7.21 19.50
N ILE A 68 9.25 -6.07 19.10
CA ILE A 68 8.80 -5.03 20.01
C ILE A 68 7.39 -5.41 20.46
N GLN A 69 7.24 -5.73 21.75
CA GLN A 69 5.94 -6.00 22.33
C GLN A 69 5.29 -4.68 22.73
N ASP A 70 4.11 -4.42 22.19
CA ASP A 70 3.28 -3.32 22.66
C ASP A 70 2.32 -3.83 23.74
N ASN A 71 1.90 -2.94 24.67
CA ASN A 71 1.00 -3.32 25.78
C ASN A 71 -0.33 -3.95 25.32
N ASP A 72 -0.74 -3.70 24.08
CA ASP A 72 -2.00 -4.18 23.49
C ASP A 72 -1.80 -5.36 22.52
N LEU A 73 -1.02 -6.37 22.91
CA LEU A 73 -0.92 -7.65 22.18
C LEU A 73 -0.56 -7.49 20.68
N ASN A 74 0.36 -6.57 20.37
CA ASN A 74 0.80 -6.24 18.99
C ASN A 74 -0.28 -5.65 18.07
N LYS A 75 -1.37 -5.08 18.61
CA LYS A 75 -2.42 -4.44 17.80
C LYS A 75 -2.11 -3.01 17.37
N SER A 76 -0.98 -2.44 17.79
CA SER A 76 -0.61 -1.05 17.51
C SER A 76 -0.64 -0.71 16.02
N LEU A 77 -0.15 -1.61 15.16
CA LEU A 77 -0.10 -1.39 13.71
C LEU A 77 -1.49 -1.31 13.08
N LYS A 78 -2.43 -2.14 13.56
CA LYS A 78 -3.83 -2.05 13.14
C LYS A 78 -4.42 -0.70 13.53
N TYR A 79 -4.24 -0.27 14.78
CA TYR A 79 -4.73 1.04 15.23
C TYR A 79 -4.12 2.22 14.48
N TYR A 80 -2.82 2.17 14.17
CA TYR A 80 -2.19 3.21 13.36
C TYR A 80 -2.73 3.24 11.93
N CYS A 81 -2.95 2.06 11.33
CA CYS A 81 -3.58 1.99 10.02
C CYS A 81 -4.99 2.56 10.04
N GLU A 82 -5.81 2.16 11.02
CA GLU A 82 -7.19 2.66 11.17
C GLU A 82 -7.22 4.17 11.28
N GLY A 83 -6.35 4.77 12.11
CA GLY A 83 -6.25 6.23 12.23
C GLY A 83 -5.84 6.93 10.93
N ILE A 84 -4.86 6.37 10.20
CA ILE A 84 -4.43 6.92 8.90
C ILE A 84 -5.54 6.81 7.86
N VAL A 85 -6.20 5.66 7.79
CA VAL A 85 -7.29 5.43 6.82
C VAL A 85 -8.47 6.34 7.14
N GLU A 86 -8.90 6.41 8.40
CA GLU A 86 -10.01 7.26 8.83
C GLU A 86 -9.76 8.74 8.49
N GLU A 87 -8.53 9.23 8.68
CA GLU A 87 -8.19 10.63 8.41
C GLU A 87 -8.03 10.94 6.91
N PHE A 88 -7.50 9.99 6.13
CA PHE A 88 -7.06 10.25 4.75
C PHE A 88 -7.81 9.44 3.67
N GLU A 89 -8.92 8.77 3.99
CA GLU A 89 -9.69 7.93 3.06
C GLU A 89 -10.01 8.65 1.73
N ASP A 90 -10.61 9.84 1.82
CA ASP A 90 -10.97 10.64 0.64
C ASP A 90 -9.76 10.96 -0.25
N SER A 91 -8.62 11.25 0.39
CA SER A 91 -7.37 11.54 -0.31
C SER A 91 -6.81 10.30 -0.99
N ILE A 92 -6.85 9.15 -0.31
CA ILE A 92 -6.45 7.85 -0.86
C ILE A 92 -7.31 7.52 -2.08
N ILE A 93 -8.65 7.57 -1.96
CA ILE A 93 -9.59 7.28 -3.05
C ILE A 93 -9.32 8.20 -4.24
N SER A 94 -9.15 9.49 -4.00
CA SER A 94 -8.90 10.51 -5.03
C SER A 94 -7.58 10.26 -5.80
N LEU A 95 -6.49 9.93 -5.09
CA LEU A 95 -5.19 9.66 -5.72
C LEU A 95 -5.24 8.41 -6.60
N PHE A 96 -5.83 7.32 -6.11
CA PHE A 96 -5.93 6.07 -6.84
C PHE A 96 -6.92 6.15 -8.01
N SER A 97 -8.07 6.81 -7.84
CA SER A 97 -9.09 6.91 -8.91
C SER A 97 -8.61 7.76 -10.10
N LYS A 98 -7.80 8.79 -9.84
CA LYS A 98 -7.13 9.61 -10.86
C LYS A 98 -5.97 8.88 -11.53
N GLY A 99 -5.43 7.84 -10.91
CA GLY A 99 -4.27 7.11 -11.41
C GLY A 99 -3.00 7.95 -11.37
N GLU A 100 -2.85 8.73 -10.31
CA GLU A 100 -1.63 9.51 -10.04
C GLU A 100 -0.41 8.58 -9.92
N THR A 101 0.77 9.07 -10.30
CA THR A 101 2.04 8.42 -9.95
C THR A 101 2.49 8.84 -8.56
N ASP A 102 3.40 8.07 -7.97
CA ASP A 102 4.06 8.40 -6.70
C ASP A 102 3.08 8.60 -5.54
N ILE A 103 1.95 7.86 -5.56
CA ILE A 103 0.85 7.99 -4.60
C ILE A 103 1.35 7.91 -3.16
N ARG A 104 2.26 6.99 -2.85
CA ARG A 104 2.85 6.85 -1.51
C ARG A 104 3.57 8.13 -1.07
N ARG A 105 4.38 8.73 -1.95
CA ARG A 105 5.11 9.97 -1.66
C ARG A 105 4.12 11.12 -1.44
N LYS A 106 3.25 11.39 -2.41
CA LYS A 106 2.23 12.45 -2.34
C LYS A 106 1.35 12.34 -1.10
N LEU A 107 0.85 11.14 -0.81
CA LEU A 107 0.00 10.90 0.35
C LEU A 107 0.79 11.13 1.65
N CYS A 108 1.97 10.52 1.79
CA CYS A 108 2.67 10.54 3.08
C CYS A 108 3.34 11.89 3.37
N THR A 109 3.86 12.60 2.36
CA THR A 109 4.54 13.89 2.54
C THR A 109 3.56 15.06 2.43
N ASP A 110 2.89 15.19 1.30
CA ASP A 110 2.20 16.43 0.93
C ASP A 110 0.85 16.55 1.63
N ILE A 111 0.17 15.41 1.84
CA ILE A 111 -1.17 15.35 2.42
C ILE A 111 -1.11 15.03 3.91
N ALA A 112 -0.53 13.88 4.27
CA ALA A 112 -0.57 13.37 5.64
C ALA A 112 0.55 13.93 6.53
N GLN A 113 1.63 14.46 5.94
CA GLN A 113 2.79 14.98 6.68
C GLN A 113 3.39 13.97 7.68
N LEU A 114 3.28 12.67 7.37
CA LEU A 114 3.81 11.56 8.17
C LEU A 114 5.22 11.15 7.73
N CYS A 115 5.61 11.51 6.51
CA CYS A 115 6.94 11.24 5.96
C CYS A 115 7.68 12.55 5.64
N SER A 116 9.00 12.49 5.75
CA SER A 116 9.93 13.47 5.20
C SER A 116 10.36 13.09 3.78
N VAL A 117 10.95 14.04 3.05
CA VAL A 117 11.49 13.75 1.70
C VAL A 117 12.65 12.74 1.77
N ASP A 118 13.40 12.75 2.88
CA ASP A 118 14.56 11.87 3.09
C ASP A 118 14.16 10.39 3.19
N ASP A 119 12.91 10.10 3.56
CA ASP A 119 12.39 8.73 3.66
C ASP A 119 12.30 8.02 2.30
N PHE A 120 12.35 8.75 1.18
CA PHE A 120 12.23 8.21 -0.18
C PHE A 120 13.57 8.15 -0.94
N VAL A 121 14.67 8.62 -0.35
CA VAL A 121 15.96 8.83 -1.05
C VAL A 121 16.61 7.54 -1.55
N ASN A 122 16.15 6.37 -1.09
CA ASN A 122 16.68 5.05 -1.49
C ASN A 122 15.72 4.24 -2.39
N GLU A 123 14.55 4.77 -2.73
CA GLU A 123 13.52 4.02 -3.46
C GLU A 123 13.57 4.20 -4.98
N ASP A 124 14.32 5.19 -5.47
CA ASP A 124 14.51 5.44 -6.90
C ASP A 124 15.51 4.46 -7.57
N GLY A 125 15.90 3.39 -6.88
CA GLY A 125 16.86 2.36 -7.32
C GLY A 125 16.27 1.03 -7.78
N VAL A 126 14.94 0.88 -7.84
CA VAL A 126 14.29 -0.31 -8.42
C VAL A 126 13.88 -0.03 -9.87
N ASN A 127 14.84 -0.29 -10.76
CA ASN A 127 14.79 -0.43 -12.21
C ASN A 127 13.46 -0.10 -12.92
N ALA A 128 13.49 1.03 -13.63
CA ALA A 128 12.92 1.10 -14.97
C ALA A 128 13.70 0.16 -15.91
N ASP A 129 13.36 -1.12 -15.92
CA ASP A 129 13.76 -2.04 -17.00
C ASP A 129 12.59 -2.16 -17.99
N GLU A 130 12.65 -1.24 -18.96
CA GLU A 130 12.44 -1.45 -20.39
C GLU A 130 11.25 -2.31 -20.86
N ASP A 131 10.26 -1.59 -21.38
CA ASP A 131 9.56 -1.94 -22.62
C ASP A 131 10.47 -2.67 -23.62
N ASN A 132 10.35 -4.00 -23.74
CA ASN A 132 10.82 -4.73 -24.92
C ASN A 132 10.24 -6.17 -25.01
N ILE A 133 8.97 -6.30 -25.42
CA ILE A 133 8.58 -7.40 -26.31
C ILE A 133 7.80 -6.83 -27.48
N LYS A 134 8.59 -6.41 -28.47
CA LYS A 134 8.40 -6.44 -29.92
C LYS A 134 7.03 -6.95 -30.42
N GLU A 135 6.42 -6.10 -31.23
CA GLU A 135 5.61 -6.50 -32.37
C GLU A 135 6.21 -7.72 -33.07
N VAL A 136 5.42 -8.78 -33.24
CA VAL A 136 5.64 -9.75 -34.31
C VAL A 136 4.43 -9.66 -35.22
N ASN A 137 4.70 -9.13 -36.42
CA ASN A 137 3.80 -8.99 -37.55
C ASN A 137 3.26 -10.33 -38.06
N ASP A 138 2.07 -10.21 -38.65
CA ASP A 138 1.57 -10.81 -39.91
C ASP A 138 1.67 -12.32 -40.22
N GLU A 139 0.49 -12.81 -40.63
CA GLU A 139 0.23 -13.76 -41.73
C GLU A 139 0.89 -15.14 -41.70
N LEU A 140 0.06 -16.16 -41.41
CA LEU A 140 -0.22 -17.25 -42.36
C LEU A 140 -1.63 -17.83 -42.15
#